data_AF-A0A7J9FMH7-F1
#
_entry.id   AF-A0A7J9FMH7-F1
#
_cell.length_a   1.000
_cell.length_b   1.000
_cell.length_c   1.000
_cell.angle_alpha   90.00
_cell.angle_beta   90.00
_cell.angle_gamma   90.00
#
_symmetry.space_group_name_H-M   'P 1'
#
loop_
_entity.id
_entity.type
_entity.pdbx_description
1 polymer ?
#
loop_
_entity_poly.entity_id
_entity_poly.type
_entity_poly.pdbx_seq_one_letter_code
_entity_poly.pdbx_strand_id
1 'polypeptide(L)'
;MGISPPGPQFSKCRRNVTKFGSLATPLDGIFDTYGLLDELEKYTNAVNRWDLKAMEELPEYMKFLYEAIYNHVSEVARDALLDNGIDILPYLKEQARLS
;
A
#
# COMPACT_ATOMS: atom_id res chain seq x y z
N MET A 1 0.49 5.44 -28.31
CA MET A 1 -0.71 4.59 -28.13
C MET A 1 -1.40 5.10 -26.87
N GLY A 2 -2.52 5.81 -27.00
CA GLY A 2 -3.20 6.39 -25.84
C GLY A 2 -3.98 5.30 -25.10
N ILE A 3 -3.63 5.05 -23.84
CA ILE A 3 -4.44 4.18 -22.98
C ILE A 3 -5.69 4.99 -22.65
N SER A 4 -6.79 4.73 -23.36
CA SER A 4 -8.08 5.31 -22.97
C SER A 4 -8.39 4.91 -21.53
N PRO A 5 -8.81 5.84 -20.66
CA PRO A 5 -9.16 5.51 -19.30
C PRO A 5 -10.23 4.40 -19.31
N PRO A 6 -10.13 3.41 -18.40
CA PRO A 6 -11.17 2.40 -18.22
C PRO A 6 -12.54 3.07 -18.12
N GLY A 7 -13.57 2.51 -18.76
CA GLY A 7 -14.92 3.09 -18.78
C GLY A 7 -15.54 3.32 -17.38
N PRO A 8 -16.69 4.01 -17.27
CA PRO A 8 -17.29 4.43 -16.00
C PRO A 8 -17.48 3.30 -14.97
N GLN A 9 -17.71 2.07 -15.44
CA GLN A 9 -17.87 0.87 -14.63
C GLN A 9 -16.64 0.52 -13.77
N PHE A 10 -15.44 1.01 -14.15
CA PHE A 10 -14.19 0.77 -13.43
C PHE A 10 -13.81 1.93 -12.50
N SER A 11 -14.75 2.78 -12.10
CA SER A 11 -14.49 3.95 -11.25
C SER A 11 -13.77 3.62 -9.95
N LYS A 12 -14.17 2.56 -9.24
CA LYS A 12 -13.50 2.07 -8.02
C LYS A 12 -12.08 1.61 -8.31
N CYS A 13 -11.88 0.83 -9.36
CA CYS A 13 -10.55 0.37 -9.79
C CYS A 13 -9.63 1.56 -10.12
N ARG A 14 -10.08 2.52 -10.93
CA ARG A 14 -9.30 3.73 -11.25
C ARG A 14 -8.94 4.51 -9.99
N ARG A 15 -9.91 4.74 -9.09
CA ARG A 15 -9.67 5.42 -7.80
C ARG A 15 -8.60 4.71 -6.98
N ASN A 16 -8.69 3.38 -6.88
CA ASN A 16 -7.79 2.59 -6.06
C ASN A 16 -6.36 2.59 -6.66
N VAL A 17 -6.23 2.44 -7.98
CA VAL A 17 -4.93 2.53 -8.66
C VAL A 17 -4.31 3.92 -8.51
N THR A 18 -5.11 4.99 -8.64
CA THR A 18 -4.61 6.37 -8.42
C THR A 18 -4.12 6.56 -6.98
N LYS A 19 -4.91 6.15 -5.98
CA LYS A 19 -4.50 6.23 -4.57
C LYS A 19 -3.21 5.46 -4.31
N PHE A 20 -3.09 4.23 -4.81
CA PHE A 20 -1.88 3.44 -4.69
C PHE A 20 -0.67 4.13 -5.32
N GLY A 21 -0.80 4.61 -6.56
CA GLY A 21 0.27 5.34 -7.24
C GLY A 21 0.71 6.60 -6.50
N SER A 22 -0.23 7.35 -5.92
CA SER A 22 0.09 8.53 -5.10
C SER A 22 0.81 8.20 -3.78
N LEU A 23 0.62 6.99 -3.23
CA LEU A 23 1.35 6.51 -2.04
C LEU A 23 2.70 5.89 -2.39
N ALA A 24 2.85 5.31 -3.59
CA ALA A 24 4.10 4.73 -4.05
C ALA A 24 5.21 5.78 -4.23
N THR A 25 4.89 6.96 -4.78
CA THR A 25 5.87 8.03 -4.99
C THR A 25 6.60 8.51 -3.72
N PRO A 26 5.90 8.87 -2.62
CA PRO A 26 6.59 9.25 -1.39
C PRO A 26 7.33 8.07 -0.74
N LEU A 27 6.88 6.83 -0.95
CA LEU A 27 7.58 5.65 -0.46
C LEU A 27 8.94 5.48 -1.13
N ASP A 28 8.96 5.58 -2.46
CA ASP A 28 10.17 5.56 -3.29
C ASP A 28 11.14 6.68 -2.87
N GLY A 29 10.63 7.91 -2.72
CA GLY A 29 11.44 9.04 -2.26
C GLY A 29 12.03 8.86 -0.86
N ILE A 30 11.33 8.18 0.05
CA ILE A 30 11.87 7.84 1.37
C ILE A 30 13.03 6.84 1.24
N PHE A 31 12.87 5.80 0.43
CA PHE A 31 13.92 4.80 0.23
C PHE A 31 15.15 5.35 -0.51
N ASP A 32 14.95 6.23 -1.48
CA ASP A 32 16.04 6.90 -2.21
C ASP A 32 16.79 7.92 -1.36
N THR A 33 16.09 8.64 -0.48
CA THR A 33 16.68 9.75 0.30
C THR A 33 17.27 9.30 1.62
N TYR A 34 16.61 8.38 2.32
CA TYR A 34 16.94 7.97 3.69
C TYR A 34 17.46 6.53 3.74
N GLY A 35 18.24 6.10 2.74
CA GLY A 35 18.77 4.74 2.57
C GLY A 35 19.66 4.16 3.69
N LEU A 36 19.40 4.46 4.96
CA LEU A 36 19.85 3.68 6.10
C LEU A 36 19.17 2.30 6.05
N LEU A 37 20.00 1.27 5.88
CA LEU A 37 19.59 -0.13 5.85
C LEU A 37 18.68 -0.50 7.05
N ASP A 38 18.96 0.07 8.22
CA ASP A 38 18.23 -0.18 9.48
C ASP A 38 16.78 0.36 9.46
N GLU A 39 16.52 1.49 8.79
CA GLU A 39 15.18 2.07 8.67
C GLU A 39 14.35 1.30 7.64
N LEU A 40 14.99 0.89 6.53
CA LEU A 40 14.40 -0.02 5.55
C LEU A 40 14.04 -1.37 6.19
N GLU A 41 14.92 -1.96 7.00
CA GLU A 41 14.65 -3.22 7.69
C GLU A 41 13.44 -3.12 8.63
N LYS A 42 13.34 -2.04 9.41
CA LYS A 42 12.17 -1.79 10.27
C LYS A 42 10.89 -1.67 9.46
N TYR A 43 10.93 -0.95 8.33
CA TYR A 43 9.78 -0.82 7.45
C TYR A 43 9.37 -2.15 6.83
N THR A 44 10.31 -2.92 6.30
CA THR A 44 10.06 -4.26 5.76
C THR A 44 9.50 -5.20 6.83
N ASN A 45 10.00 -5.13 8.07
CA ASN A 45 9.46 -5.89 9.19
C ASN A 45 8.01 -5.48 9.52
N ALA A 46 7.70 -4.18 9.49
CA ALA A 46 6.34 -3.70 9.69
C ALA A 46 5.39 -4.22 8.60
N VAL A 47 5.80 -4.14 7.33
CA VAL A 47 5.08 -4.70 6.18
C VAL A 47 4.90 -6.22 6.34
N ASN A 48 5.92 -6.96 6.75
CA ASN A 48 5.83 -8.40 6.95
C ASN A 48 4.79 -8.79 8.02
N ARG A 49 4.73 -8.04 9.12
CA ARG A 49 3.74 -8.22 10.20
C ARG A 49 2.34 -7.80 9.76
N TRP A 50 2.25 -6.77 8.93
CA TRP A 50 1.00 -6.19 8.43
C TRP A 50 0.02 -5.89 9.58
N ASP A 51 0.53 -5.22 10.61
CA ASP A 51 -0.17 -4.81 11.84
C ASP A 51 0.04 -3.30 12.03
N LEU A 52 -1.01 -2.55 12.36
CA LEU A 52 -0.91 -1.13 12.68
C LEU A 52 0.04 -0.88 13.85
N LYS A 53 0.13 -1.80 14.82
CA LYS A 53 1.07 -1.65 15.94
C LYS A 53 2.53 -1.64 15.51
N ALA A 54 2.86 -2.26 14.37
CA ALA A 54 4.23 -2.26 13.87
C ALA A 54 4.72 -0.86 13.47
N MET A 55 3.81 0.11 13.27
CA MET A 55 4.19 1.50 13.00
C MET A 55 4.85 2.17 14.20
N GLU A 56 4.62 1.70 15.43
CA GLU A 56 5.23 2.30 16.63
C GLU A 56 6.77 2.23 16.60
N GLU A 57 7.32 1.24 15.89
CA GLU A 57 8.75 0.99 15.73
C GLU A 57 9.37 1.84 14.60
N LEU A 58 8.55 2.52 13.80
CA LEU A 58 8.99 3.32 12.64
C LEU A 58 9.33 4.76 13.04
N PRO A 59 10.22 5.45 12.29
CA PRO A 59 10.37 6.90 12.36
C PRO A 59 9.04 7.62 12.05
N GLU A 60 8.82 8.78 12.67
CA GLU A 60 7.55 9.52 12.58
C GLU A 60 7.11 9.82 11.14
N TYR A 61 8.06 10.13 10.26
CA TYR A 61 7.80 10.42 8.84
C TYR A 61 7.35 9.17 8.04
N MET A 62 7.76 7.96 8.45
CA MET A 62 7.33 6.70 7.84
C MET A 62 6.00 6.21 8.37
N LYS A 63 5.64 6.53 9.62
CA LYS A 63 4.38 6.10 10.25
C LYS A 63 3.17 6.52 9.44
N PHE A 64 3.13 7.80 9.05
CA PHE A 64 2.04 8.34 8.25
C PHE A 64 1.86 7.57 6.94
N LEU A 65 2.98 7.27 6.27
CA LEU A 65 2.94 6.57 4.99
C LEU A 65 2.53 5.10 5.14
N TYR A 66 3.05 4.42 6.16
CA TYR A 66 2.67 3.05 6.50
C TYR A 66 1.17 2.96 6.83
N GLU A 67 0.67 3.86 7.67
CA GLU A 67 -0.75 3.94 8.01
C GLU A 67 -1.62 4.19 6.78
N ALA A 68 -1.20 5.10 5.89
CA ALA A 68 -1.92 5.39 4.66
C ALA A 68 -2.00 4.18 3.72
N ILE A 69 -0.89 3.44 3.57
CA ILE A 69 -0.85 2.19 2.79
C ILE A 69 -1.75 1.12 3.44
N TYR A 70 -1.65 0.93 4.75
CA TYR A 70 -2.46 -0.04 5.50
C TYR A 70 -3.96 0.23 5.33
N ASN A 71 -4.36 1.48 5.51
CA ASN A 71 -5.76 1.90 5.37
C ASN A 71 -6.25 1.75 3.93
N HIS A 72 -5.42 2.11 2.95
CA HIS A 72 -5.76 1.95 1.54
C HIS A 72 -5.94 0.47 1.16
N VAL A 73 -5.02 -0.41 1.53
CA VAL A 73 -5.14 -1.85 1.27
C VAL A 73 -6.37 -2.44 1.96
N SER A 74 -6.67 -2.00 3.18
CA SER A 74 -7.87 -2.40 3.91
C SER A 74 -9.17 -1.94 3.23
N GLU A 75 -9.18 -0.75 2.62
CA GLU A 75 -10.29 -0.26 1.78
C GLU A 75 -10.45 -1.13 0.53
N VAL A 76 -9.36 -1.41 -0.18
CA VAL A 76 -9.35 -2.22 -1.41
C VAL A 76 -9.82 -3.66 -1.15
N ALA A 77 -9.31 -4.29 -0.09
CA ALA A 77 -9.71 -5.63 0.30
C ALA A 77 -11.20 -5.70 0.67
N ARG A 78 -11.70 -4.68 1.40
CA ARG A 78 -13.11 -4.58 1.76
C ARG A 78 -14.01 -4.36 0.54
N ASP A 79 -13.62 -3.47 -0.37
CA ASP A 79 -14.35 -3.23 -1.62
C ASP A 79 -14.47 -4.53 -2.43
N ALA A 80 -13.37 -5.31 -2.56
CA ALA A 80 -13.37 -6.57 -3.29
C ALA A 80 -14.23 -7.66 -2.61
N LEU A 81 -14.20 -7.73 -1.28
CA LEU A 81 -15.04 -8.66 -0.52
C LEU A 81 -16.52 -8.31 -0.66
N LEU A 82 -16.89 -7.03 -0.60
CA LEU A 82 -18.28 -6.58 -0.70
C LEU A 82 -18.84 -6.68 -2.12
N ASP A 83 -18.05 -6.31 -3.13
CA ASP A 83 -18.51 -6.28 -4.51
C ASP A 83 -18.49 -7.66 -5.18
N ASN A 84 -17.49 -8.49 -4.85
CA ASN A 84 -17.21 -9.74 -5.57
C ASN A 84 -17.21 -10.99 -4.66
N GLY A 85 -17.27 -10.83 -3.34
CA GLY A 85 -17.17 -11.95 -2.39
C GLY A 85 -15.77 -12.54 -2.28
N ILE A 86 -14.73 -11.84 -2.76
CA ILE A 86 -13.35 -12.34 -2.81
C ILE A 86 -12.51 -11.66 -1.73
N ASP A 87 -11.93 -12.45 -0.84
CA ASP A 87 -10.89 -11.98 0.08
C ASP A 87 -9.55 -11.88 -0.65
N ILE A 88 -9.17 -10.65 -1.02
CA ILE A 88 -7.92 -10.36 -1.72
C ILE A 88 -6.77 -9.97 -0.77
N LEU A 89 -7.04 -9.79 0.53
CA LEU A 89 -6.02 -9.35 1.48
C LEU A 89 -4.81 -10.31 1.55
N PRO A 90 -4.97 -11.65 1.49
CA PRO A 90 -3.82 -12.56 1.46
C PRO A 90 -2.88 -12.30 0.29
N TYR A 91 -3.43 -12.07 -0.91
CA TYR A 91 -2.64 -11.81 -2.12
C TYR A 91 -1.93 -10.45 -2.08
N LEU A 92 -2.59 -9.42 -1.54
CA LEU A 92 -1.99 -8.10 -1.37
C LEU A 92 -0.83 -8.14 -0.35
N LYS A 93 -0.99 -8.90 0.73
CA LYS A 93 0.08 -9.14 1.70
C LYS A 93 1.25 -9.88 1.07
N GLU A 94 1.00 -10.90 0.25
CA GLU A 94 2.06 -11.64 -0.44
C GLU A 94 2.85 -10.75 -1.40
N GLN A 95 2.15 -9.96 -2.22
CA GLN A 95 2.80 -9.03 -3.16
C GLN A 95 3.71 -8.02 -2.45
N ALA A 96 3.27 -7.48 -1.32
CA ALA A 96 4.06 -6.51 -0.54
C ALA A 96 5.29 -7.12 0.16
N ARG A 97 5.36 -8.45 0.30
CA ARG A 97 6.54 -9.15 0.85
C ARG A 97 7.58 -9.50 -0.21
N LEU A 98 7.16 -9.59 -1.47
CA LEU A 98 8.00 -9.99 -2.60
C LEU A 98 8.68 -8.79 -3.31
N SER A 99 8.21 -7.58 -3.03
CA SER A 99 8.75 -6.31 -3.48
C SER A 99 9.80 -5.75 -2.53
#